data_AF-A0A832SC95-F1
#
_entry.id   AF-A0A832SC95-F1
#
_cell.length_a   1.000
_cell.length_b   1.000
_cell.length_c   1.000
_cell.angle_alpha   90.00
_cell.angle_beta   90.00
_cell.angle_gamma   90.00
#
_symmetry.space_group_name_H-M   'P 1'
#
loop_
_entity.id
_entity.type
_entity.pdbx_description
1 polymer ?
#
loop_
_entity_poly.entity_id
_entity_poly.type
_entity_poly.pdbx_seq_one_letter_code
_entity_poly.pdbx_strand_id
1 'polypeptide(L)'
;MTLTAMHLPTTVVGSYPVVKGSGLMALVDPLKHAVEVAVGDQIAAGIDIISDGQVRGDMIHAFTSHLPGIRGAAVVGKVQSARQPITLADTKYALSRHPKVKGILTGPSTIAYGLSIETTFYRNREELILDLAQALAVEAEHLQNAGVALIQIDEPIFSTGAANLTVGREAVNAIAGRLRVPVCLHVCGDLGDVIDEILRVNVEIFDFEFSNNPHNLEIISKKDLHGRMIGYGCVDSADPGIESVETIHKRIEMGIEVFSPDVMLIDPDCGLRMQSREAASGKLKNMVAAARLARAEHPD
;
A
#
# COMPACT_ATOMS: atom_id res chain seq x y z
N MET A 1 -4.92 19.23 5.35
CA MET A 1 -6.23 18.77 4.86
C MET A 1 -6.48 17.46 5.56
N THR A 2 -7.50 17.40 6.41
CA THR A 2 -7.92 16.15 7.04
C THR A 2 -8.31 15.15 5.95
N LEU A 3 -7.80 13.92 6.01
CA LEU A 3 -8.26 12.81 5.16
C LEU A 3 -9.77 12.56 5.32
N THR A 4 -10.34 13.05 6.42
CA THR A 4 -11.57 12.63 7.11
C THR A 4 -12.79 13.52 6.86
N ALA A 5 -12.93 14.16 5.70
CA ALA A 5 -14.20 14.83 5.36
C ALA A 5 -15.33 13.83 4.99
N MET A 6 -15.04 12.53 4.97
CA MET A 6 -15.96 11.46 4.62
C MET A 6 -15.68 10.27 5.53
N HIS A 7 -16.73 9.69 6.15
CA HIS A 7 -16.65 8.45 6.92
C HIS A 7 -16.52 7.24 5.98
N LEU A 8 -15.79 6.21 6.42
CA LEU A 8 -15.55 4.98 5.64
C LEU A 8 -15.10 5.22 4.18
N PRO A 9 -14.08 6.07 3.91
CA PRO A 9 -13.60 6.27 2.55
C PRO A 9 -13.01 4.97 2.01
N THR A 10 -13.29 4.68 0.76
CA THR A 10 -12.75 3.50 0.07
C THR A 10 -11.39 3.79 -0.55
N THR A 11 -10.48 2.83 -0.47
CA THR A 11 -9.18 2.86 -1.15
C THR A 11 -8.80 1.47 -1.68
N VAL A 12 -7.58 1.32 -2.19
CA VAL A 12 -7.02 0.07 -2.71
C VAL A 12 -5.64 -0.09 -2.12
N VAL A 13 -5.11 -1.27 -1.79
CA VAL A 13 -3.73 -1.35 -1.26
C VAL A 13 -2.73 -0.76 -2.25
N GLY A 14 -2.78 -1.15 -3.53
CA GLY A 14 -1.93 -0.53 -4.53
C GLY A 14 -1.95 -1.21 -5.87
N SER A 15 -1.30 -2.37 -5.94
CA SER A 15 -1.05 -3.06 -7.20
C SER A 15 -2.34 -3.58 -7.88
N TYR A 16 -2.36 -3.53 -9.21
CA TYR A 16 -3.51 -3.90 -10.04
C TYR A 16 -3.09 -4.83 -11.20
N PRO A 17 -4.02 -5.64 -11.76
CA PRO A 17 -3.70 -6.50 -12.90
C PRO A 17 -3.14 -5.72 -14.11
N VAL A 18 -2.07 -6.25 -14.70
CA VAL A 18 -1.37 -5.59 -15.82
C VAL A 18 -2.06 -5.93 -17.14
N VAL A 19 -2.72 -4.93 -17.75
CA VAL A 19 -3.25 -5.04 -19.11
C VAL A 19 -2.29 -4.38 -20.10
N LYS A 20 -1.60 -5.20 -20.89
CA LYS A 20 -0.65 -4.71 -21.89
C LYS A 20 -1.38 -3.98 -23.03
N GLY A 21 -0.90 -2.80 -23.38
CA GLY A 21 -1.36 -2.08 -24.56
C GLY A 21 -0.90 -2.75 -25.85
N SER A 22 -1.57 -2.41 -26.95
CA SER A 22 -1.19 -2.80 -28.31
C SER A 22 -0.96 -1.58 -29.20
N GLY A 23 -0.24 -1.76 -30.31
CA GLY A 23 0.01 -0.70 -31.29
C GLY A 23 1.26 0.15 -31.05
N LEU A 24 1.41 1.21 -31.85
CA LEU A 24 2.67 1.97 -31.97
C LEU A 24 3.09 2.67 -30.67
N MET A 25 2.13 3.15 -29.86
CA MET A 25 2.43 3.80 -28.58
C MET A 25 2.98 2.82 -27.53
N ALA A 26 2.63 1.54 -27.62
CA ALA A 26 3.17 0.50 -26.73
C ALA A 26 4.66 0.20 -27.00
N LEU A 27 5.20 0.61 -28.16
CA LEU A 27 6.64 0.52 -28.43
C LEU A 27 7.46 1.57 -27.67
N VAL A 28 6.83 2.70 -27.31
CA VAL A 28 7.48 3.81 -26.60
C VAL A 28 7.34 3.63 -25.08
N ASP A 29 6.13 3.32 -24.61
CA ASP A 29 5.87 2.94 -23.22
C ASP A 29 4.82 1.81 -23.16
N PRO A 30 5.25 0.54 -23.03
CA PRO A 30 4.34 -0.61 -23.07
C PRO A 30 3.38 -0.69 -21.88
N LEU A 31 3.69 0.00 -20.77
CA LEU A 31 2.94 -0.10 -19.51
C LEU A 31 2.11 1.14 -19.22
N LYS A 32 2.25 2.22 -20.01
CA LYS A 32 1.35 3.38 -19.93
C LYS A 32 -0.11 2.98 -19.99
N HIS A 33 -0.47 2.10 -20.93
CA HIS A 33 -1.86 1.63 -21.04
C HIS A 33 -2.34 0.88 -19.79
N ALA A 34 -1.45 0.11 -19.15
CA ALA A 34 -1.80 -0.59 -17.92
C ALA A 34 -2.10 0.40 -16.78
N VAL A 35 -1.37 1.52 -16.69
CA VAL A 35 -1.65 2.60 -15.71
C VAL A 35 -3.00 3.24 -16.03
N GLU A 36 -3.26 3.56 -17.30
CA GLU A 36 -4.54 4.14 -17.74
C GLU A 36 -5.74 3.25 -17.39
N VAL A 37 -5.58 1.93 -17.59
CA VAL A 37 -6.59 0.91 -17.24
C VAL A 37 -6.79 0.83 -15.73
N ALA A 38 -5.71 0.71 -14.94
CA ALA A 38 -5.81 0.61 -13.48
C ALA A 38 -6.50 1.85 -12.87
N VAL A 39 -6.07 3.04 -13.26
CA VAL A 39 -6.68 4.31 -12.81
C VAL A 39 -8.14 4.40 -13.27
N GLY A 40 -8.43 4.05 -14.52
CA GLY A 40 -9.78 4.08 -15.08
C GLY A 40 -10.73 3.13 -14.36
N ASP A 41 -10.29 1.91 -14.07
CA ASP A 41 -11.11 0.90 -13.40
C ASP A 41 -11.39 1.27 -11.93
N GLN A 42 -10.41 1.84 -11.22
CA GLN A 42 -10.59 2.33 -9.85
C GLN A 42 -11.59 3.50 -9.79
N ILE A 43 -11.48 4.47 -10.71
CA ILE A 43 -12.44 5.58 -10.83
C ILE A 43 -13.84 5.04 -11.17
N ALA A 44 -13.94 4.10 -12.12
CA ALA A 44 -15.21 3.50 -12.53
C ALA A 44 -15.87 2.67 -11.41
N ALA A 45 -15.08 2.05 -10.54
CA ALA A 45 -15.59 1.38 -9.34
C ALA A 45 -16.11 2.39 -8.29
N GLY A 46 -15.64 3.64 -8.33
CA GLY A 46 -16.02 4.70 -7.40
C GLY A 46 -15.17 4.73 -6.12
N ILE A 47 -13.90 4.34 -6.23
CA ILE A 47 -12.92 4.40 -5.15
C ILE A 47 -12.64 5.86 -4.75
N ASP A 48 -12.68 6.16 -3.44
CA ASP A 48 -12.54 7.52 -2.92
C ASP A 48 -11.07 8.02 -2.89
N ILE A 49 -10.10 7.11 -2.70
CA ILE A 49 -8.66 7.39 -2.75
C ILE A 49 -7.99 6.34 -3.64
N ILE A 50 -7.61 6.72 -4.86
CA ILE A 50 -7.05 5.79 -5.85
C ILE A 50 -5.52 5.67 -5.75
N SER A 51 -4.94 4.69 -6.44
CA SER A 51 -3.50 4.56 -6.70
C SER A 51 -3.19 4.65 -8.20
N ASP A 52 -1.91 4.54 -8.58
CA ASP A 52 -1.49 4.37 -9.97
C ASP A 52 -1.53 2.90 -10.46
N GLY A 53 -1.89 1.96 -9.58
CA GLY A 53 -1.94 0.52 -9.86
C GLY A 53 -0.58 -0.19 -9.82
N GLN A 54 0.53 0.52 -9.60
CA GLN A 54 1.91 0.01 -9.55
C GLN A 54 2.30 -0.97 -10.68
N VAL A 55 1.70 -0.88 -11.86
CA VAL A 55 1.75 -1.91 -12.91
C VAL A 55 3.15 -2.14 -13.54
N ARG A 56 4.16 -1.34 -13.18
CA ARG A 56 5.49 -1.33 -13.82
C ARG A 56 6.49 -2.42 -13.38
N GLY A 57 6.12 -3.29 -12.44
CA GLY A 57 6.96 -4.41 -12.01
C GLY A 57 6.40 -5.09 -10.77
N ASP A 58 7.10 -6.10 -10.24
CA ASP A 58 6.85 -6.55 -8.88
C ASP A 58 7.29 -5.47 -7.87
N MET A 59 6.80 -5.60 -6.63
CA MET A 59 6.98 -4.57 -5.61
C MET A 59 8.45 -4.29 -5.28
N ILE A 60 9.36 -5.25 -5.42
CA ILE A 60 10.79 -5.01 -5.14
C ILE A 60 11.47 -4.45 -6.39
N HIS A 61 11.33 -5.12 -7.53
CA HIS A 61 12.08 -4.76 -8.73
C HIS A 61 11.70 -3.39 -9.31
N ALA A 62 10.44 -2.97 -9.12
CA ALA A 62 9.97 -1.65 -9.53
C ALA A 62 10.83 -0.52 -8.93
N PHE A 63 11.32 -0.70 -7.69
CA PHE A 63 12.19 0.27 -7.03
C PHE A 63 13.67 -0.03 -7.28
N THR A 64 14.12 -1.28 -7.08
CA THR A 64 15.55 -1.61 -7.06
C THR A 64 16.25 -1.40 -8.40
N SER A 65 15.54 -1.52 -9.52
CA SER A 65 16.07 -1.23 -10.86
C SER A 65 16.52 0.23 -11.06
N HIS A 66 16.09 1.15 -10.18
CA HIS A 66 16.39 2.58 -10.25
C HIS A 66 17.41 3.05 -9.19
N LEU A 67 17.75 2.20 -8.21
CA LEU A 67 18.62 2.56 -7.10
C LEU A 67 20.09 2.25 -7.42
N PRO A 68 20.99 3.26 -7.46
CA PRO A 68 22.42 3.01 -7.55
C PRO A 68 22.89 2.08 -6.41
N GLY A 69 23.82 1.18 -6.72
CA GLY A 69 24.32 0.17 -5.76
C GLY A 69 23.59 -1.18 -5.85
N ILE A 70 22.47 -1.26 -6.58
CA ILE A 70 21.73 -2.52 -6.80
C ILE A 70 21.78 -2.91 -8.28
N ARG A 71 21.96 -4.21 -8.55
CA ARG A 71 21.92 -4.79 -9.89
C ARG A 71 21.13 -6.09 -9.87
N GLY A 72 19.95 -6.10 -10.50
CA GLY A 72 19.04 -7.24 -10.42
C GLY A 72 18.58 -7.45 -8.98
N ALA A 73 18.80 -8.65 -8.44
CA ALA A 73 18.49 -9.00 -7.06
C ALA A 73 19.68 -8.87 -6.10
N ALA A 74 20.81 -8.29 -6.54
CA ALA A 74 22.04 -8.20 -5.75
C ALA A 74 22.41 -6.75 -5.41
N VAL A 75 22.78 -6.51 -4.15
CA VAL A 75 23.41 -5.26 -3.69
C VAL A 75 24.91 -5.37 -3.93
N VAL A 76 25.41 -4.64 -4.92
CA VAL A 76 26.80 -4.73 -5.40
C VAL A 76 27.64 -3.51 -5.00
N GLY A 77 27.02 -2.49 -4.41
CA GLY A 77 27.70 -1.30 -3.89
C GLY A 77 26.82 -0.56 -2.88
N LYS A 78 27.28 0.62 -2.44
CA LYS A 78 26.48 1.47 -1.55
C LYS A 78 25.19 1.91 -2.24
N VAL A 79 24.06 1.68 -1.58
CA VAL A 79 22.74 2.11 -2.02
C VAL A 79 22.61 3.63 -1.89
N GLN A 80 22.03 4.24 -2.92
CA GLN A 80 21.75 5.67 -2.95
C GLN A 80 20.33 5.91 -3.50
N SER A 81 19.80 7.11 -3.32
CA SER A 81 18.52 7.50 -3.93
C SER A 81 18.59 7.41 -5.46
N ALA A 82 17.45 7.10 -6.08
CA ALA A 82 17.33 7.12 -7.53
C ALA A 82 17.69 8.50 -8.09
N ARG A 83 18.28 8.53 -9.29
CA ARG A 83 18.67 9.78 -9.96
C ARG A 83 17.47 10.58 -10.46
N GLN A 84 16.36 9.89 -10.70
CA GLN A 84 15.09 10.45 -11.12
C GLN A 84 14.00 9.79 -10.26
N PRO A 85 12.87 10.47 -10.01
CA PRO A 85 11.76 9.88 -9.30
C PRO A 85 11.25 8.61 -10.00
N ILE A 86 10.91 7.59 -9.23
CA ILE A 86 10.64 6.23 -9.69
C ILE A 86 9.19 6.10 -10.18
N THR A 87 8.21 6.41 -9.32
CA THR A 87 6.78 6.21 -9.57
C THR A 87 6.03 7.52 -9.86
N LEU A 88 6.71 8.67 -9.68
CA LEU A 88 6.12 9.99 -9.82
C LEU A 88 5.38 10.23 -11.15
N ALA A 89 5.89 9.70 -12.27
CA ALA A 89 5.27 9.91 -13.58
C ALA A 89 3.85 9.32 -13.65
N ASP A 90 3.69 8.08 -13.18
CA ASP A 90 2.40 7.39 -13.14
C ASP A 90 1.48 7.99 -12.08
N THR A 91 2.03 8.33 -10.92
CA THR A 91 1.29 9.03 -9.86
C THR A 91 0.76 10.40 -10.36
N LYS A 92 1.56 11.16 -11.13
CA LYS A 92 1.10 12.41 -11.76
C LYS A 92 -0.01 12.18 -12.78
N TYR A 93 0.06 11.09 -13.53
CA TYR A 93 -1.05 10.71 -14.40
C TYR A 93 -2.31 10.45 -13.58
N ALA A 94 -2.26 9.64 -12.52
CA ALA A 94 -3.41 9.40 -11.64
C ALA A 94 -3.98 10.71 -11.04
N LEU A 95 -3.11 11.61 -10.56
CA LEU A 95 -3.50 12.93 -10.03
C LEU A 95 -4.18 13.82 -11.08
N SER A 96 -3.84 13.66 -12.36
CA SER A 96 -4.54 14.37 -13.46
C SER A 96 -5.95 13.84 -13.72
N ARG A 97 -6.30 12.67 -13.18
CA ARG A 97 -7.59 11.98 -13.38
C ARG A 97 -8.48 11.98 -12.14
N HIS A 98 -7.90 12.09 -10.95
CA HIS A 98 -8.63 12.01 -9.68
C HIS A 98 -8.03 12.94 -8.61
N PRO A 99 -8.85 13.62 -7.78
CA PRO A 99 -8.38 14.60 -6.81
C PRO A 99 -7.66 13.99 -5.59
N LYS A 100 -7.93 12.72 -5.26
CA LYS A 100 -7.30 12.01 -4.15
C LYS A 100 -6.59 10.77 -4.67
N VAL A 101 -5.26 10.80 -4.62
CA VAL A 101 -4.38 9.70 -5.02
C VAL A 101 -3.42 9.44 -3.87
N LYS A 102 -3.16 8.18 -3.54
CA LYS A 102 -2.08 7.83 -2.63
C LYS A 102 -0.81 7.44 -3.39
N GLY A 103 0.33 7.91 -2.90
CA GLY A 103 1.64 7.45 -3.38
C GLY A 103 2.04 6.20 -2.59
N ILE A 104 2.73 5.26 -3.24
CA ILE A 104 3.04 3.96 -2.63
C ILE A 104 4.52 3.66 -2.80
N LEU A 105 5.15 3.23 -1.71
CA LEU A 105 6.50 2.72 -1.66
C LEU A 105 6.49 1.27 -1.19
N THR A 106 7.35 0.44 -1.76
CA THR A 106 7.74 -0.79 -1.08
C THR A 106 8.74 -0.45 0.02
N GLY A 107 8.48 -0.97 1.22
CA GLY A 107 9.24 -0.64 2.41
C GLY A 107 10.69 -1.13 2.36
N PRO A 108 11.59 -0.44 3.08
CA PRO A 108 13.02 -0.72 3.06
C PRO A 108 13.35 -2.14 3.57
N SER A 109 12.59 -2.68 4.52
CA SER A 109 12.81 -4.03 5.06
C SER A 109 12.43 -5.09 4.03
N THR A 110 11.27 -4.93 3.40
CA THR A 110 10.79 -5.82 2.34
C THR A 110 11.76 -5.83 1.16
N ILE A 111 12.25 -4.66 0.74
CA ILE A 111 13.29 -4.59 -0.29
C ILE A 111 14.56 -5.32 0.16
N ALA A 112 15.09 -5.06 1.36
CA ALA A 112 16.33 -5.67 1.82
C ALA A 112 16.26 -7.21 1.91
N TYR A 113 15.10 -7.76 2.29
CA TYR A 113 14.89 -9.22 2.37
C TYR A 113 14.70 -9.86 1.00
N GLY A 114 14.28 -9.09 -0.01
CA GLY A 114 14.26 -9.50 -1.41
C GLY A 114 15.61 -9.54 -2.11
N LEU A 115 16.70 -9.12 -1.44
CA LEU A 115 18.02 -8.95 -2.06
C LEU A 115 19.11 -9.84 -1.43
N SER A 116 20.10 -10.20 -2.24
CA SER A 116 21.40 -10.71 -1.80
C SER A 116 22.36 -9.55 -1.55
N ILE A 117 23.19 -9.64 -0.50
CA ILE A 117 24.25 -8.66 -0.24
C ILE A 117 25.56 -9.22 -0.82
N GLU A 118 26.05 -8.60 -1.89
CA GLU A 118 27.24 -8.99 -2.65
C GLU A 118 28.27 -7.87 -2.69
N THR A 119 28.45 -7.22 -1.54
CA THR A 119 29.32 -6.06 -1.38
C THR A 119 29.86 -5.96 0.04
N THR A 120 30.96 -5.23 0.22
CA THR A 120 31.56 -4.99 1.55
C THR A 120 31.01 -3.76 2.25
N PHE A 121 30.12 -3.00 1.59
CA PHE A 121 29.50 -1.80 2.17
C PHE A 121 28.49 -2.11 3.29
N TYR A 122 27.95 -3.33 3.32
CA TYR A 122 26.94 -3.75 4.28
C TYR A 122 27.36 -5.07 4.92
N ARG A 123 27.38 -5.11 6.25
CA ARG A 123 27.70 -6.33 7.01
C ARG A 123 26.48 -7.22 7.17
N ASN A 124 25.29 -6.64 7.17
CA ASN A 124 24.02 -7.32 7.37
C ASN A 124 22.87 -6.55 6.70
N ARG A 125 21.66 -7.13 6.74
CA ARG A 125 20.46 -6.49 6.16
C ARG A 125 20.04 -5.23 6.92
N GLU A 126 20.29 -5.14 8.22
CA GLU A 126 19.88 -3.99 9.03
C GLU A 126 20.55 -2.70 8.57
N GLU A 127 21.85 -2.74 8.25
CA GLU A 127 22.55 -1.60 7.67
C GLU A 127 22.00 -1.21 6.29
N LEU A 128 21.68 -2.20 5.46
CA LEU A 128 21.06 -1.99 4.15
C LEU A 128 19.67 -1.35 4.27
N ILE A 129 18.87 -1.78 5.25
CA ILE A 129 17.53 -1.25 5.51
C ILE A 129 17.57 0.25 5.80
N LEU A 130 18.53 0.70 6.62
CA LEU A 130 18.66 2.12 6.96
C LEU A 130 19.05 2.98 5.74
N ASP A 131 19.99 2.51 4.90
CA ASP A 131 20.37 3.22 3.67
C ASP A 131 19.23 3.20 2.62
N LEU A 132 18.49 2.10 2.50
CA LEU A 132 17.28 2.02 1.69
C LEU A 132 16.22 3.01 2.17
N ALA A 133 16.03 3.16 3.48
CA ALA A 133 15.09 4.13 4.03
C ALA A 133 15.44 5.55 3.59
N GLN A 134 16.72 5.94 3.68
CA GLN A 134 17.18 7.24 3.22
C GLN A 134 16.97 7.45 1.70
N ALA A 135 17.23 6.41 0.91
CA ALA A 135 17.02 6.44 -0.54
C ALA A 135 15.54 6.60 -0.91
N LEU A 136 14.65 5.84 -0.26
CA LEU A 136 13.21 5.84 -0.51
C LEU A 136 12.51 7.09 0.04
N ALA A 137 13.04 7.70 1.11
CA ALA A 137 12.51 8.97 1.61
C ALA A 137 12.53 10.09 0.55
N VAL A 138 13.54 10.08 -0.32
CA VAL A 138 13.64 11.03 -1.45
C VAL A 138 12.49 10.81 -2.44
N GLU A 139 12.13 9.56 -2.72
CA GLU A 139 10.96 9.25 -3.57
C GLU A 139 9.66 9.70 -2.90
N ALA A 140 9.49 9.41 -1.60
CA ALA A 140 8.31 9.85 -0.84
C ALA A 140 8.14 11.38 -0.88
N GLU A 141 9.24 12.14 -0.75
CA GLU A 141 9.20 13.60 -0.85
C GLU A 141 8.77 14.08 -2.24
N HIS A 142 9.24 13.43 -3.32
CA HIS A 142 8.77 13.74 -4.67
C HIS A 142 7.27 13.51 -4.84
N LEU A 143 6.75 12.38 -4.33
CA LEU A 143 5.33 12.04 -4.38
C LEU A 143 4.48 13.02 -3.56
N GLN A 144 4.88 13.32 -2.32
CA GLN A 144 4.27 14.36 -1.49
C GLN A 144 4.21 15.70 -2.22
N ASN A 145 5.33 16.14 -2.80
CA ASN A 145 5.41 17.44 -3.48
C ASN A 145 4.54 17.49 -4.76
N ALA A 146 4.14 16.34 -5.29
CA ALA A 146 3.16 16.25 -6.38
C ALA A 146 1.71 16.46 -5.92
N GLY A 147 1.44 16.38 -4.62
CA GLY A 147 0.12 16.58 -4.03
C GLY A 147 -0.69 15.31 -3.80
N VAL A 148 -0.03 14.16 -3.54
CA VAL A 148 -0.75 12.95 -3.09
C VAL A 148 -1.46 13.20 -1.75
N ALA A 149 -2.57 12.52 -1.53
CA ALA A 149 -3.38 12.65 -0.31
C ALA A 149 -2.72 11.99 0.90
N LEU A 150 -1.98 10.90 0.68
CA LEU A 150 -1.21 10.16 1.68
C LEU A 150 -0.09 9.37 0.99
N ILE A 151 0.89 8.91 1.77
CA ILE A 151 1.94 7.98 1.34
C ILE A 151 1.75 6.65 2.05
N GLN A 152 1.72 5.55 1.31
CA GLN A 152 1.72 4.21 1.86
C GLN A 152 3.11 3.57 1.74
N ILE A 153 3.53 2.87 2.79
CA ILE A 153 4.75 2.09 2.83
C ILE A 153 4.35 0.63 3.07
N ASP A 154 4.65 -0.25 2.12
CA ASP A 154 4.29 -1.66 2.19
C ASP A 154 5.42 -2.47 2.84
N GLU A 155 5.19 -3.02 4.03
CA GLU A 155 6.14 -3.89 4.73
C GLU A 155 5.55 -5.28 5.05
N PRO A 156 5.13 -6.08 4.04
CA PRO A 156 4.63 -7.43 4.28
C PRO A 156 5.65 -8.34 4.99
N ILE A 157 6.94 -8.04 4.91
CA ILE A 157 7.96 -8.80 5.64
C ILE A 157 7.79 -8.74 7.16
N PHE A 158 7.11 -7.72 7.70
CA PHE A 158 6.92 -7.55 9.14
C PHE A 158 6.07 -8.66 9.78
N SER A 159 5.12 -9.25 9.05
CA SER A 159 4.30 -10.36 9.56
C SER A 159 5.00 -11.72 9.54
N THR A 160 6.12 -11.85 8.82
CA THR A 160 6.78 -13.15 8.61
C THR A 160 7.66 -13.61 9.78
N GLY A 161 7.94 -12.74 10.75
CA GLY A 161 8.92 -12.99 11.81
C GLY A 161 10.38 -12.96 11.35
N ALA A 162 10.65 -12.79 10.06
CA ALA A 162 12.02 -12.78 9.53
C ALA A 162 12.75 -11.44 9.75
N ALA A 163 12.01 -10.33 9.75
CA ALA A 163 12.55 -8.98 9.85
C ALA A 163 12.83 -8.56 11.30
N ASN A 164 13.93 -7.83 11.51
CA ASN A 164 14.14 -7.11 12.77
C ASN A 164 13.20 -5.89 12.81
N LEU A 165 12.08 -6.02 13.53
CA LEU A 165 11.05 -4.97 13.62
C LEU A 165 11.54 -3.68 14.31
N THR A 166 12.61 -3.75 15.14
CA THR A 166 13.18 -2.52 15.71
C THR A 166 13.82 -1.67 14.63
N VAL A 167 14.61 -2.29 13.75
CA VAL A 167 15.27 -1.60 12.62
C VAL A 167 14.25 -1.23 11.55
N GLY A 168 13.29 -2.12 11.26
CA GLY A 168 12.19 -1.82 10.35
C GLY A 168 11.37 -0.60 10.79
N ARG A 169 11.03 -0.51 12.08
CA ARG A 169 10.37 0.67 12.67
C ARG A 169 11.21 1.93 12.53
N GLU A 170 12.51 1.87 12.83
CA GLU A 170 13.41 3.02 12.65
C GLU A 170 13.41 3.50 11.20
N ALA A 171 13.47 2.58 10.25
CA ALA A 171 13.47 2.85 8.82
C ALA A 171 12.16 3.50 8.33
N VAL A 172 11.01 2.94 8.72
CA VAL A 172 9.70 3.53 8.39
C VAL A 172 9.55 4.91 9.03
N ASN A 173 9.93 5.07 10.30
CA ASN A 173 9.88 6.35 11.01
C ASN A 173 10.80 7.40 10.36
N ALA A 174 11.95 7.01 9.84
CA ALA A 174 12.86 7.91 9.13
C ALA A 174 12.26 8.44 7.82
N ILE A 175 11.49 7.60 7.09
CA ILE A 175 10.73 8.05 5.92
C ILE A 175 9.59 8.96 6.36
N ALA A 176 8.75 8.51 7.30
CA ALA A 176 7.57 9.24 7.76
C ALA A 176 7.92 10.63 8.33
N GLY A 177 9.02 10.74 9.08
CA GLY A 177 9.48 12.01 9.65
C GLY A 177 9.87 13.09 8.64
N ARG A 178 9.98 12.75 7.35
CA ARG A 178 10.22 13.71 6.24
C ARG A 178 8.95 14.16 5.54
N LEU A 179 7.81 13.59 5.92
CA LEU A 179 6.52 13.81 5.28
C LEU A 179 5.61 14.66 6.17
N ARG A 180 4.72 15.39 5.51
CA ARG A 180 3.67 16.25 6.08
C ARG A 180 2.29 15.73 5.69
N VAL A 181 2.21 14.99 4.59
CA VAL A 181 1.03 14.18 4.26
C VAL A 181 0.99 12.97 5.20
N PRO A 182 -0.20 12.46 5.54
CA PRO A 182 -0.34 11.28 6.37
C PRO A 182 0.38 10.07 5.75
N VAL A 183 0.91 9.22 6.62
CA VAL A 183 1.60 7.99 6.25
C VAL A 183 0.77 6.78 6.66
N CYS A 184 0.64 5.84 5.73
CA CYS A 184 0.04 4.53 5.94
C CYS A 184 1.13 3.46 5.95
N LEU A 185 1.11 2.57 6.94
CA LEU A 185 1.91 1.35 6.93
C LEU A 185 1.01 0.17 6.60
N HIS A 186 1.23 -0.48 5.46
CA HIS A 186 0.53 -1.70 5.08
C HIS A 186 1.34 -2.93 5.48
N VAL A 187 0.74 -3.85 6.23
CA VAL A 187 1.31 -5.15 6.60
C VAL A 187 0.24 -6.24 6.44
N CYS A 188 0.37 -7.09 5.42
CA CYS A 188 -0.54 -8.22 5.20
C CYS A 188 -0.05 -9.50 5.92
N GLY A 189 -0.94 -10.47 6.12
CA GLY A 189 -0.67 -11.73 6.82
C GLY A 189 -1.05 -11.75 8.31
N ASP A 190 -0.56 -12.75 9.04
CA ASP A 190 -0.84 -12.96 10.47
C ASP A 190 -0.05 -11.96 11.34
N LEU A 191 -0.75 -11.24 12.22
CA LEU A 191 -0.17 -10.20 13.06
C LEU A 191 0.06 -10.65 14.51
N GLY A 192 -0.31 -11.88 14.89
CA GLY A 192 -0.37 -12.34 16.29
C GLY A 192 0.87 -12.03 17.12
N ASP A 193 2.05 -12.39 16.61
CA ASP A 193 3.32 -12.25 17.34
C ASP A 193 4.00 -10.88 17.14
N VAL A 194 3.50 -10.05 16.21
CA VAL A 194 4.22 -8.86 15.72
C VAL A 194 3.46 -7.55 15.93
N ILE A 195 2.15 -7.60 16.21
CA ILE A 195 1.28 -6.43 16.27
C ILE A 195 1.77 -5.37 17.25
N ASP A 196 2.29 -5.76 18.41
CA ASP A 196 2.71 -4.82 19.46
C ASP A 196 3.94 -4.01 19.03
N GLU A 197 4.83 -4.59 18.21
CA GLU A 197 5.97 -3.87 17.65
C GLU A 197 5.55 -3.02 16.44
N ILE A 198 4.64 -3.52 15.60
CA ILE A 198 4.09 -2.78 14.45
C ILE A 198 3.37 -1.51 14.94
N LEU A 199 2.54 -1.61 15.98
CA LEU A 199 1.81 -0.45 16.53
C LEU A 199 2.71 0.61 17.19
N ARG A 200 4.02 0.37 17.32
CA ARG A 200 5.01 1.38 17.75
C ARG A 200 5.58 2.22 16.61
N VAL A 201 5.25 1.89 15.36
CA VAL A 201 5.64 2.69 14.20
C VAL A 201 4.85 4.00 14.20
N ASN A 202 5.54 5.11 13.90
CA ASN A 202 5.00 6.46 13.93
C ASN A 202 4.37 6.80 12.58
N VAL A 203 3.17 6.28 12.37
CA VAL A 203 2.33 6.51 11.18
C VAL A 203 0.90 6.86 11.61
N GLU A 204 0.17 7.57 10.77
CA GLU A 204 -1.21 7.97 11.03
C GLU A 204 -2.23 6.87 10.71
N ILE A 205 -1.87 5.93 9.83
CA ILE A 205 -2.75 4.85 9.37
C ILE A 205 -2.01 3.52 9.42
N PHE A 206 -2.65 2.49 9.98
CA PHE A 206 -2.23 1.10 9.81
C PHE A 206 -3.20 0.38 8.88
N ASP A 207 -2.71 -0.27 7.85
CA ASP A 207 -3.51 -1.02 6.89
C ASP A 207 -3.20 -2.52 7.02
N PHE A 208 -4.24 -3.30 7.32
CA PHE A 208 -4.15 -4.71 7.68
C PHE A 208 -5.21 -5.57 6.99
N GLU A 209 -4.89 -6.84 6.87
CA GLU A 209 -5.76 -7.89 6.32
C GLU A 209 -6.69 -8.46 7.39
N PHE A 210 -8.01 -8.44 7.14
CA PHE A 210 -9.04 -8.96 8.05
C PHE A 210 -10.01 -9.94 7.37
N SER A 211 -10.09 -9.97 6.04
CA SER A 211 -11.00 -10.87 5.35
C SER A 211 -10.46 -12.30 5.34
N ASN A 212 -9.20 -12.49 4.96
CA ASN A 212 -8.55 -13.80 4.94
C ASN A 212 -7.83 -14.15 6.26
N ASN A 213 -7.53 -13.16 7.12
CA ASN A 213 -7.04 -13.35 8.51
C ASN A 213 -7.99 -12.74 9.56
N PRO A 214 -9.20 -13.27 9.76
CA PRO A 214 -10.19 -12.68 10.68
C PRO A 214 -9.72 -12.63 12.15
N HIS A 215 -8.79 -13.50 12.56
CA HIS A 215 -8.22 -13.46 13.91
C HIS A 215 -7.44 -12.16 14.19
N ASN A 216 -6.92 -11.49 13.16
CA ASN A 216 -6.29 -10.17 13.32
C ASN A 216 -7.23 -9.17 13.98
N LEU A 217 -8.54 -9.25 13.70
CA LEU A 217 -9.56 -8.38 14.31
C LEU A 217 -9.68 -8.63 15.82
N GLU A 218 -9.63 -9.89 16.24
CA GLU A 218 -9.69 -10.27 17.66
C GLU A 218 -8.44 -9.83 18.44
N ILE A 219 -7.29 -9.80 17.78
CA ILE A 219 -6.03 -9.33 18.37
C ILE A 219 -6.06 -7.82 18.54
N ILE A 220 -6.37 -7.10 17.46
CA ILE A 220 -6.28 -5.64 17.43
C ILE A 220 -7.41 -4.96 18.21
N SER A 221 -8.58 -5.59 18.34
CA SER A 221 -9.70 -5.07 19.17
C SER A 221 -9.33 -4.89 20.65
N LYS A 222 -8.23 -5.51 21.10
CA LYS A 222 -7.70 -5.40 22.46
C LYS A 222 -6.59 -4.35 22.58
N LYS A 223 -6.29 -3.60 21.51
CA LYS A 223 -5.18 -2.65 21.44
C LYS A 223 -5.72 -1.22 21.37
N ASP A 224 -4.94 -0.28 21.89
CA ASP A 224 -5.20 1.16 21.73
C ASP A 224 -4.45 1.67 20.49
N LEU A 225 -5.20 2.20 19.54
CA LEU A 225 -4.65 2.80 18.33
C LEU A 225 -4.23 4.26 18.52
N HIS A 226 -4.41 4.84 19.71
CA HIS A 226 -3.99 6.21 20.04
C HIS A 226 -4.48 7.25 19.03
N GLY A 227 -5.72 7.08 18.54
CA GLY A 227 -6.36 7.97 17.56
C GLY A 227 -5.87 7.82 16.11
N ARG A 228 -5.07 6.78 15.80
CA ARG A 228 -4.66 6.44 14.43
C ARG A 228 -5.78 5.71 13.70
N MET A 229 -5.80 5.87 12.37
CA MET A 229 -6.79 5.24 11.50
C MET A 229 -6.40 3.80 11.13
N ILE A 230 -7.38 3.02 10.68
CA ILE A 230 -7.22 1.65 10.18
C ILE A 230 -7.64 1.54 8.72
N GLY A 231 -6.74 1.11 7.85
CA GLY A 231 -7.08 0.44 6.59
C GLY A 231 -7.62 -0.95 6.89
N TYR A 232 -8.86 -1.18 6.52
CA TYR A 232 -9.63 -2.36 6.89
C TYR A 232 -9.84 -3.27 5.68
N GLY A 233 -8.91 -4.21 5.51
CA GLY A 233 -8.94 -5.26 4.50
C GLY A 233 -10.19 -6.13 4.64
N CYS A 234 -11.20 -5.87 3.80
CA CYS A 234 -12.51 -6.51 3.86
C CYS A 234 -12.83 -7.40 2.65
N VAL A 235 -11.92 -7.39 1.67
CA VAL A 235 -11.98 -8.18 0.43
C VAL A 235 -10.76 -9.08 0.35
N ASP A 236 -10.99 -10.37 0.15
CA ASP A 236 -9.95 -11.37 -0.01
C ASP A 236 -9.23 -11.14 -1.34
N SER A 237 -7.97 -10.72 -1.26
CA SER A 237 -7.14 -10.46 -2.43
C SER A 237 -6.52 -11.73 -3.03
N ALA A 238 -6.59 -12.87 -2.33
CA ALA A 238 -6.08 -14.16 -2.76
C ALA A 238 -7.16 -15.01 -3.47
N ASP A 239 -8.43 -14.88 -3.09
CA ASP A 239 -9.55 -15.59 -3.74
C ASP A 239 -9.84 -15.04 -5.16
N PRO A 240 -9.81 -15.86 -6.22
CA PRO A 240 -10.21 -15.45 -7.57
C PRO A 240 -11.71 -15.14 -7.74
N GLY A 241 -12.56 -15.59 -6.83
CA GLY A 241 -13.98 -15.29 -6.79
C GLY A 241 -14.25 -13.81 -6.51
N ILE A 242 -15.44 -13.33 -6.87
CA ILE A 242 -15.90 -11.97 -6.52
C ILE A 242 -16.88 -12.11 -5.37
N GLU A 243 -16.51 -11.65 -4.17
CA GLU A 243 -17.40 -11.70 -3.02
C GLU A 243 -18.64 -10.83 -3.22
N SER A 244 -19.76 -11.27 -2.64
CA SER A 244 -21.01 -10.52 -2.72
C SER A 244 -20.94 -9.25 -1.87
N VAL A 245 -21.76 -8.26 -2.23
CA VAL A 245 -21.88 -7.01 -1.46
C VAL A 245 -22.26 -7.30 -0.01
N GLU A 246 -23.16 -8.25 0.23
CA GLU A 246 -23.61 -8.64 1.57
C GLU A 246 -22.50 -9.27 2.41
N THR A 247 -21.60 -10.02 1.77
CA THR A 247 -20.46 -10.65 2.45
C THR A 247 -19.47 -9.58 2.91
N ILE A 248 -19.13 -8.65 2.01
CA ILE A 248 -18.21 -7.55 2.31
C ILE A 248 -18.83 -6.61 3.36
N HIS A 249 -20.13 -6.29 3.23
CA HIS A 249 -20.85 -5.45 4.18
C HIS A 249 -20.79 -6.01 5.61
N LYS A 250 -21.07 -7.31 5.79
CA LYS A 250 -20.95 -7.96 7.11
C LYS A 250 -19.56 -7.83 7.72
N ARG A 251 -18.51 -7.95 6.91
CA ARG A 251 -17.12 -7.75 7.37
C ARG A 251 -16.87 -6.30 7.77
N ILE A 252 -17.39 -5.34 7.01
CA ILE A 252 -17.29 -3.91 7.35
C ILE A 252 -17.99 -3.62 8.69
N GLU A 253 -19.20 -4.13 8.90
CA GLU A 253 -19.93 -3.97 10.17
C GLU A 253 -19.15 -4.51 11.37
N MET A 254 -18.52 -5.68 11.24
CA MET A 254 -17.63 -6.22 12.29
C MET A 254 -16.46 -5.29 12.60
N GLY A 255 -15.92 -4.60 11.59
CA GLY A 255 -14.86 -3.61 11.80
C GLY A 255 -15.37 -2.36 12.51
N ILE A 256 -16.57 -1.89 12.14
CA ILE A 256 -17.23 -0.71 12.75
C ILE A 256 -17.46 -0.94 14.24
N GLU A 257 -17.91 -2.14 14.64
CA GLU A 257 -18.08 -2.52 16.05
C GLU A 257 -16.78 -2.39 16.87
N VAL A 258 -15.62 -2.54 16.23
CA VAL A 258 -14.31 -2.49 16.89
C VAL A 258 -13.69 -1.09 16.85
N PHE A 259 -13.72 -0.41 15.70
CA PHE A 259 -12.93 0.81 15.49
C PHE A 259 -13.73 2.10 15.44
N SER A 260 -15.05 2.04 15.24
CA SER A 260 -15.90 3.16 14.77
C SER A 260 -15.65 3.56 13.30
N PRO A 261 -16.70 4.01 12.60
CA PRO A 261 -16.63 4.36 11.17
C PRO A 261 -15.75 5.58 10.86
N ASP A 262 -15.45 6.43 11.85
CA ASP A 262 -14.72 7.70 11.68
C ASP A 262 -13.22 7.50 11.42
N VAL A 263 -12.69 6.34 11.83
CA VAL A 263 -11.25 6.03 11.77
C VAL A 263 -10.93 4.90 10.80
N MET A 264 -11.92 4.36 10.08
CA MET A 264 -11.72 3.25 9.14
C MET A 264 -11.64 3.74 7.69
N LEU A 265 -10.70 3.18 6.93
CA LEU A 265 -10.64 3.24 5.48
C LEU A 265 -10.93 1.84 4.94
N ILE A 266 -11.80 1.71 3.95
CA ILE A 266 -12.22 0.40 3.42
C ILE A 266 -11.39 0.04 2.20
N ASP A 267 -10.71 -1.10 2.25
CA ASP A 267 -9.87 -1.59 1.15
C ASP A 267 -9.82 -3.14 1.09
N PRO A 268 -9.15 -3.72 0.06
CA PRO A 268 -8.85 -5.15 0.02
C PRO A 268 -7.71 -5.53 0.96
N ASP A 269 -7.61 -6.82 1.31
CA ASP A 269 -6.56 -7.36 2.19
C ASP A 269 -5.12 -7.11 1.67
N CYS A 270 -4.95 -7.05 0.35
CA CYS A 270 -3.66 -6.79 -0.30
C CYS A 270 -3.87 -6.23 -1.72
N GLY A 271 -2.79 -6.02 -2.46
CA GLY A 271 -2.85 -5.63 -3.87
C GLY A 271 -3.52 -6.71 -4.76
N LEU A 272 -4.26 -6.28 -5.77
CA LEU A 272 -5.05 -7.16 -6.64
C LEU A 272 -4.30 -7.61 -7.90
N ARG A 273 -2.98 -7.39 -8.01
CA ARG A 273 -2.18 -7.75 -9.20
C ARG A 273 -2.35 -9.19 -9.65
N MET A 274 -2.49 -10.12 -8.71
CA MET A 274 -2.56 -11.55 -8.99
C MET A 274 -3.92 -11.99 -9.54
N GLN A 275 -4.92 -11.10 -9.54
CA GLN A 275 -6.26 -11.37 -10.00
C GLN A 275 -6.43 -11.12 -11.49
N SER A 276 -7.50 -11.64 -12.10
CA SER A 276 -7.93 -11.17 -13.42
C SER A 276 -8.45 -9.73 -13.30
N ARG A 277 -8.46 -8.99 -14.41
CA ARG A 277 -9.04 -7.66 -14.43
C ARG A 277 -10.54 -7.70 -14.08
N GLU A 278 -11.25 -8.71 -14.57
CA GLU A 278 -12.68 -8.90 -14.30
C GLU A 278 -12.92 -9.11 -12.80
N ALA A 279 -12.12 -9.97 -12.15
CA ALA A 279 -12.20 -10.21 -10.72
C ALA A 279 -11.83 -8.95 -9.92
N ALA A 280 -10.72 -8.30 -10.25
CA ALA A 280 -10.28 -7.10 -9.56
C ALA A 280 -11.30 -5.95 -9.66
N SER A 281 -11.83 -5.68 -10.86
CA SER A 281 -12.87 -4.65 -11.06
C SER A 281 -14.17 -5.02 -10.35
N GLY A 282 -14.59 -6.29 -10.39
CA GLY A 282 -15.79 -6.77 -9.71
C GLY A 282 -15.69 -6.65 -8.20
N LYS A 283 -14.57 -7.08 -7.62
CA LYS A 283 -14.26 -6.94 -6.19
C LYS A 283 -14.34 -5.48 -5.72
N LEU A 284 -13.67 -4.56 -6.44
CA LEU A 284 -13.70 -3.13 -6.09
C LEU A 284 -15.12 -2.53 -6.19
N LYS A 285 -15.91 -2.89 -7.20
CA LYS A 285 -17.30 -2.43 -7.33
C LYS A 285 -18.17 -2.90 -6.16
N ASN A 286 -18.06 -4.18 -5.80
CA ASN A 286 -18.85 -4.72 -4.70
C ASN A 286 -18.42 -4.14 -3.35
N MET A 287 -17.12 -3.91 -3.15
CA MET A 287 -16.57 -3.24 -1.97
C MET A 287 -17.08 -1.81 -1.81
N VAL A 288 -17.06 -1.02 -2.90
CA VAL A 288 -17.60 0.34 -2.88
C VAL A 288 -19.11 0.34 -2.62
N ALA A 289 -19.86 -0.61 -3.19
CA ALA A 289 -21.27 -0.76 -2.89
C ALA A 289 -21.52 -1.08 -1.40
N ALA A 290 -20.74 -2.00 -0.83
CA ALA A 290 -20.83 -2.36 0.59
C ALA A 290 -20.48 -1.16 1.49
N ALA A 291 -19.40 -0.44 1.22
CA ALA A 291 -19.03 0.75 1.99
C ALA A 291 -20.08 1.87 1.92
N ARG A 292 -20.83 1.97 0.81
CA ARG A 292 -21.97 2.92 0.69
C ARG A 292 -23.17 2.50 1.52
N LEU A 293 -23.44 1.20 1.64
CA LEU A 293 -24.49 0.69 2.53
C LEU A 293 -24.13 1.01 3.99
N ALA A 294 -22.92 0.66 4.43
CA ALA A 294 -22.46 0.93 5.79
C ALA A 294 -22.52 2.43 6.13
N ARG A 295 -22.10 3.31 5.21
CA ARG A 295 -22.23 4.78 5.37
C ARG A 295 -23.68 5.25 5.55
N ALA A 296 -24.64 4.61 4.90
CA ALA A 296 -26.04 4.97 5.02
C ALA A 296 -26.65 4.49 6.36
N GLU A 297 -26.11 3.41 6.92
CA GLU A 297 -26.51 2.85 8.21
C GLU A 297 -25.85 3.55 9.40
N HIS A 298 -24.65 4.10 9.20
CA HIS A 298 -23.86 4.85 10.19
C HIS A 298 -23.54 6.27 9.72
N PRO A 299 -24.53 7.19 9.70
CA PRO A 299 -24.31 8.57 9.30
C PRO A 299 -23.50 9.38 10.33
N ASP A 300 -22.74 10.37 9.84
CA ASP A 300 -22.01 11.41 10.58
C ASP A 300 -22.81 12.12 11.69
#